data_AF-A0A7Y6XCW1-F1
#
_entry.id   AF-A0A7Y6XCW1-F1
#
_cell.length_a   1.000
_cell.length_b   1.000
_cell.length_c   1.000
_cell.angle_alpha   90.00
_cell.angle_beta   90.00
_cell.angle_gamma   90.00
#
_symmetry.space_group_name_H-M   'P 1'
#
loop_
_entity.id
_entity.type
_entity.pdbx_description
1 polymer ?
#
loop_
_entity_poly.entity_id
_entity_poly.type
_entity_poly.pdbx_seq_one_letter_code
_entity_poly.pdbx_strand_id
1 'polypeptide(L)'
;MRNFTSGKIGWVDYKNCLAVGGDEQGLYLVPNLIFRLFHPPLRIPWSEIHDREITSFFFMKSDRFRAGEHSTRIQLRASVTESLDFYMPPVN
;
A
#
# COMPACT_ATOMS: atom_id res chain seq x y z
N MET A 1 7.95 -2.47 -10.67
CA MET A 1 9.09 -1.99 -9.84
C MET A 1 8.78 -2.26 -8.36
N ARG A 2 9.78 -2.48 -7.52
CA ARG A 2 9.60 -2.82 -6.10
C ARG A 2 10.36 -1.82 -5.22
N ASN A 3 9.65 -1.03 -4.43
CA ASN A 3 10.22 -0.02 -3.54
C ASN A 3 10.06 -0.44 -2.08
N PHE A 4 11.13 -0.34 -1.29
CA PHE A 4 11.05 -0.54 0.15
C PHE A 4 10.61 0.75 0.83
N THR A 5 9.59 0.65 1.66
CA THR A 5 9.01 1.80 2.34
C THR A 5 8.46 1.42 3.71
N SER A 6 8.05 2.45 4.44
CA SER A 6 7.19 2.30 5.61
C SER A 6 5.73 2.40 5.17
N GLY A 7 4.87 1.61 5.81
CA GLY A 7 3.44 1.61 5.55
C GLY A 7 2.66 0.94 6.67
N LYS A 8 1.36 1.19 6.75
CA LYS A 8 0.46 0.60 7.73
C LYS A 8 -0.57 -0.26 7.01
N ILE A 9 -0.80 -1.48 7.50
CA ILE A 9 -1.86 -2.36 7.01
C ILE A 9 -2.73 -2.72 8.21
N GLY A 10 -3.97 -2.23 8.21
CA GLY A 10 -4.89 -2.32 9.34
C GLY A 10 -4.28 -1.71 10.61
N TRP A 11 -3.97 -2.58 11.57
CA TRP A 11 -3.41 -2.23 12.87
C TRP A 11 -1.88 -2.36 12.95
N VAL A 12 -1.25 -2.93 11.92
CA VAL A 12 0.19 -3.24 11.90
C VAL A 12 0.96 -2.15 11.18
N ASP A 13 1.97 -1.59 11.85
CA ASP A 13 2.88 -0.60 11.30
C ASP A 13 4.19 -1.27 10.83
N TYR A 14 4.46 -1.21 9.53
CA TYR A 14 5.69 -1.67 8.91
C TYR A 14 6.63 -0.48 8.73
N LYS A 15 7.79 -0.50 9.41
CA LYS A 15 8.79 0.57 9.34
C LYS A 15 9.99 0.14 8.50
N ASN A 16 10.12 0.71 7.30
CA ASN A 16 11.17 0.43 6.30
C ASN A 16 11.34 -1.06 5.98
N CYS A 17 10.29 -1.85 6.16
CA CYS A 17 10.30 -3.30 5.99
C CYS A 17 9.17 -3.78 5.08
N LEU A 18 8.46 -2.87 4.40
CA LEU A 18 7.41 -3.21 3.45
C LEU A 18 7.88 -2.93 2.04
N ALA A 19 7.98 -3.96 1.23
CA ALA A 19 8.25 -3.81 -0.19
C ALA A 19 6.93 -3.72 -0.95
N VAL A 20 6.74 -2.63 -1.69
CA VAL A 20 5.53 -2.35 -2.46
C VAL A 20 5.86 -2.42 -3.94
N GLY A 21 5.00 -3.06 -4.71
CA GLY A 21 5.05 -3.07 -6.17
C GLY A 21 3.66 -3.24 -6.75
N GLY A 22 3.53 -3.12 -8.06
CA GLY A 22 2.27 -3.35 -8.76
C GLY A 22 2.52 -3.75 -10.21
N ASP A 23 1.57 -4.49 -10.76
CA ASP A 23 1.44 -4.83 -12.18
C ASP A 23 -0.04 -4.66 -12.60
N GLU A 24 -0.41 -5.03 -13.83
CA GLU A 24 -1.80 -4.98 -14.32
C GLU A 24 -2.79 -5.80 -13.47
N GLN A 25 -2.25 -6.74 -12.70
CA GLN A 25 -2.96 -7.78 -11.98
C GLN A 25 -3.25 -7.39 -10.53
N GLY A 26 -2.52 -6.42 -9.95
CA GLY A 26 -2.79 -5.86 -8.64
C GLY A 26 -1.60 -5.18 -7.96
N LEU A 27 -1.88 -4.66 -6.76
CA LEU A 27 -0.89 -4.13 -5.82
C LEU A 27 -0.31 -5.26 -4.97
N TYR A 28 1.01 -5.34 -4.89
CA TYR A 28 1.75 -6.28 -4.07
C TYR A 28 2.34 -5.59 -2.84
N LEU A 29 2.02 -6.13 -1.67
CA LEU A 29 2.55 -5.71 -0.39
C LEU A 29 3.33 -6.88 0.21
N VAL A 30 4.65 -6.76 0.24
CA VAL A 30 5.54 -7.85 0.65
C VAL A 30 6.42 -7.42 1.82
N PRO A 31 6.10 -7.85 3.04
CA PRO A 31 6.95 -7.62 4.20
C PRO A 31 8.34 -8.26 4.05
N ASN A 32 9.33 -7.73 4.77
CA ASN A 32 10.67 -8.31 4.85
C ASN A 32 10.63 -9.69 5.55
N LEU A 33 11.60 -10.55 5.23
CA LEU A 33 11.62 -11.98 5.58
C LEU A 33 11.36 -12.28 7.07
N ILE A 34 11.85 -11.42 7.98
CA ILE A 34 11.66 -11.56 9.44
C ILE A 34 10.17 -11.49 9.83
N PHE A 35 9.36 -10.70 9.10
CA PHE A 35 7.92 -10.57 9.33
C PHE A 35 7.06 -11.47 8.42
N ARG A 36 7.68 -12.20 7.47
CA ARG A 36 6.95 -13.09 6.54
C ARG A 36 6.41 -14.37 7.19
N LEU A 37 6.96 -14.77 8.34
CA LEU A 37 6.50 -15.97 9.06
C LEU A 37 5.02 -15.89 9.49
N PHE A 38 4.48 -14.68 9.70
CA PHE A 38 3.10 -14.47 10.13
C PHE A 38 2.24 -13.69 9.13
N HIS A 39 2.85 -13.02 8.15
CA HIS A 39 2.15 -12.21 7.16
C HIS A 39 2.61 -12.58 5.75
N PRO A 40 1.83 -13.41 5.01
CA PRO A 40 2.17 -13.75 3.64
C PRO A 40 2.17 -12.49 2.76
N PRO A 41 2.96 -12.48 1.66
CA PRO A 41 2.87 -11.45 0.64
C PRO A 41 1.42 -11.28 0.20
N LEU A 42 0.87 -10.08 0.36
CA LEU A 42 -0.51 -9.80 0.00
C LEU A 42 -0.53 -9.25 -1.42
N ARG A 43 -1.40 -9.81 -2.26
CA ARG A 43 -1.74 -9.25 -3.55
C ARG A 43 -3.18 -8.77 -3.50
N ILE A 44 -3.39 -7.52 -3.85
CA ILE A 44 -4.68 -6.84 -3.82
C ILE A 44 -5.03 -6.46 -5.26
N PRO A 45 -6.09 -7.02 -5.85
CA PRO A 45 -6.59 -6.57 -7.14
C PRO A 45 -6.95 -5.08 -7.12
N TRP A 46 -6.65 -4.33 -8.18
CA TRP A 46 -6.98 -2.91 -8.26
C TRP A 46 -8.49 -2.64 -8.09
N SER A 47 -9.33 -3.57 -8.56
CA SER A 47 -10.78 -3.53 -8.41
C SER A 47 -11.27 -3.58 -6.97
N GLU A 48 -10.45 -4.06 -6.04
CA GLU A 48 -10.77 -4.12 -4.61
C GLU A 48 -10.26 -2.90 -3.84
N ILE A 49 -9.56 -1.97 -4.51
CA ILE A 49 -9.04 -0.75 -3.89
C ILE A 49 -10.06 0.37 -4.06
N HIS A 50 -10.45 0.99 -2.95
CA HIS A 50 -11.41 2.07 -2.93
C HIS A 50 -11.07 3.09 -1.81
N ASP A 51 -11.83 4.19 -1.75
CA ASP A 51 -11.70 5.24 -0.75
C ASP A 51 -10.27 5.77 -0.60
N ARG A 52 -9.66 6.16 -1.73
CA ARG A 52 -8.31 6.70 -1.76
C ARG A 52 -8.29 8.16 -1.31
N GLU A 53 -7.41 8.47 -0.37
CA GLU A 53 -7.21 9.77 0.26
C GLU A 53 -5.71 10.05 0.40
N ILE A 54 -5.25 11.16 -0.18
CA ILE A 54 -3.87 11.61 0.00
C ILE A 54 -3.82 12.62 1.15
N THR A 55 -2.92 12.39 2.10
CA THR A 55 -2.70 13.26 3.24
C THR A 55 -1.27 13.76 3.25
N SER A 56 -1.08 15.07 3.30
CA SER A 56 0.23 15.68 3.50
C SER A 56 0.44 16.03 4.97
N PHE A 57 1.53 15.55 5.57
CA PHE A 57 1.99 16.04 6.86
C PHE A 57 3.41 16.57 6.74
N PHE A 58 3.58 17.86 6.98
CA PHE A 58 4.85 18.59 6.88
C PHE A 58 5.45 18.50 5.45
N PHE A 59 6.29 17.50 5.18
CA PHE A 59 6.91 17.22 3.87
C PHE A 59 6.64 15.81 3.38
N MET A 60 5.90 15.00 4.15
CA MET A 60 5.63 13.61 3.84
C MET A 60 4.17 13.46 3.41
N LYS A 61 3.98 13.16 2.13
CA LYS A 61 2.68 12.73 1.59
C LYS A 61 2.48 11.25 1.89
N SER A 62 1.31 10.93 2.42
CA SER A 62 0.85 9.57 2.71
C SER A 62 -0.41 9.30 1.91
N ASP A 63 -0.44 8.19 1.22
CA ASP A 63 -1.57 7.72 0.44
C ASP A 63 -2.31 6.67 1.26
N ARG A 64 -3.58 6.93 1.57
CA ARG A 64 -4.45 6.07 2.35
C ARG A 64 -5.53 5.54 1.43
N PHE A 65 -5.75 4.24 1.44
CA PHE A 65 -6.84 3.62 0.70
C PHE A 65 -7.34 2.41 1.47
N ARG A 66 -8.53 1.95 1.13
CA ARG A 66 -9.09 0.71 1.65
C ARG A 66 -9.01 -0.36 0.59
N ALA A 67 -8.84 -1.60 1.04
CA ALA A 67 -8.72 -2.74 0.15
C ALA A 67 -9.43 -3.99 0.69
N GLY A 68 -10.02 -4.74 -0.24
CA GLY A 68 -10.63 -6.04 -0.01
C GLY A 68 -11.99 -5.98 0.67
N GLU A 69 -12.63 -7.14 0.80
CA GLU A 69 -13.99 -7.30 1.37
C GLU A 69 -14.12 -6.72 2.79
N HIS A 70 -13.09 -6.90 3.62
CA HIS A 70 -13.06 -6.36 4.98
C HIS A 70 -12.65 -4.88 5.06
N SER A 71 -12.53 -4.18 3.92
CA SER A 71 -12.16 -2.76 3.85
C SER A 71 -10.91 -2.43 4.67
N THR A 72 -9.88 -3.27 4.53
CA THR A 72 -8.65 -3.11 5.32
C THR A 72 -8.00 -1.79 4.96
N ARG A 73 -7.79 -0.93 5.96
CA ARG A 73 -7.14 0.36 5.76
C ARG A 73 -5.65 0.16 5.51
N ILE A 74 -5.18 0.63 4.38
CA ILE A 74 -3.78 0.61 3.98
C ILE A 74 -3.29 2.04 3.85
N GLN A 75 -2.12 2.31 4.41
CA GLN A 75 -1.45 3.59 4.30
C GLN A 75 -0.03 3.36 3.80
N LEU A 76 0.30 3.99 2.68
CA LEU A 76 1.61 3.97 2.07
C LEU A 76 2.15 5.39 1.93
N ARG A 77 3.42 5.51 1.61
CA ARG A 77 4.01 6.81 1.24
C ARG A 77 3.60 7.14 -0.20
N ALA A 78 3.16 8.38 -0.44
CA ALA A 78 2.66 8.76 -1.76
C ALA A 78 3.71 8.61 -2.86
N SER A 79 4.99 8.86 -2.57
CA SER A 79 6.08 8.69 -3.54
C SER A 79 6.19 7.27 -4.11
N VAL A 80 5.66 6.26 -3.40
CA VAL A 80 5.66 4.87 -3.86
C VAL A 80 4.43 4.60 -4.72
N THR A 81 3.28 5.13 -4.33
CA THR A 81 2.03 4.96 -5.06
C THR A 81 1.96 5.84 -6.30
N GLU A 82 2.67 6.97 -6.35
CA GLU A 82 2.81 7.84 -7.54
C GLU A 82 3.28 7.05 -8.77
N SER A 83 4.20 6.09 -8.60
CA SER A 83 4.65 5.21 -9.69
C SER A 83 3.59 4.20 -10.18
N LEU A 84 2.51 4.03 -9.40
CA LEU A 84 1.40 3.12 -9.62
C LEU A 84 0.08 3.87 -9.84
N ASP A 85 0.12 5.21 -9.93
CA ASP A 85 -1.07 6.05 -10.09
C ASP A 85 -1.90 5.68 -11.31
N PHE A 86 -1.26 5.14 -12.35
CA PHE A 86 -1.93 4.65 -13.55
C PHE A 86 -2.99 3.56 -13.25
N TYR A 87 -2.78 2.74 -12.22
CA TYR A 87 -3.69 1.66 -11.83
C TYR A 87 -4.55 2.00 -10.60
N MET A 88 -4.20 3.06 -9.88
CA MET A 88 -4.93 3.41 -8.67
C MET A 88 -6.24 4.14 -8.98
N PRO A 89 -7.27 3.98 -8.13
CA PRO A 89 -8.48 4.77 -8.25
C PRO A 89 -8.16 6.27 -8.07
N PRO A 90 -9.03 7.15 -8.60
CA PRO A 90 -8.92 8.58 -8.37
C PRO A 90 -8.99 8.89 -6.87
N VAL A 91 -8.31 9.96 -6.47
CA VAL A 91 -8.36 10.47 -5.10
C VAL A 91 -9.73 11.14 -4.89
N ASN A 92 -10.41 10.79 -3.80
CA ASN A 92 -11.67 11.42 -3.39
C ASN A 92 -11.47 12.81 -2.78
#